data_AF-A0A9D2GAK8-F1
#
_entry.id   AF-A0A9D2GAK8-F1
#
_cell.length_a   1.000
_cell.length_b   1.000
_cell.length_c   1.000
_cell.angle_alpha   90.00
_cell.angle_beta   90.00
_cell.angle_gamma   90.00
#
_symmetry.space_group_name_H-M   'P 1'
#
loop_
_entity.id
_entity.type
_entity.pdbx_description
1 polymer ?
#
loop_
_entity_poly.entity_id
_entity_poly.type
_entity_poly.pdbx_seq_one_letter_code
_entity_poly.pdbx_strand_id
1 'polypeptide(L)'
;MDKHSTALLLWLYEDHVNGVYPQKVNAEDLGMSRKELIRAGKVLKEQGFLPEFNASAQGSDGNKIIFFGKLTDKAIEYAKKFDED
;
A
#
# COMPACT_ATOMS: atom_id res chain seq x y z
N MET A 1 -7.68 10.69 5.37
CA MET A 1 -6.79 9.51 5.37
C MET A 1 -5.66 9.77 6.35
N ASP A 2 -5.19 8.75 7.09
CA ASP A 2 -4.07 8.94 8.03
C ASP A 2 -2.69 8.98 7.32
N LYS A 3 -1.65 9.41 8.03
CA LYS A 3 -0.31 9.59 7.47
C LYS A 3 0.29 8.30 6.91
N HIS A 4 0.03 7.15 7.52
CA HIS A 4 0.60 5.87 7.07
C HIS A 4 -0.13 5.36 5.83
N SER A 5 -1.45 5.49 5.80
CA SER A 5 -2.25 5.19 4.61
C SER A 5 -1.83 6.06 3.41
N THR A 6 -1.53 7.33 3.65
CA THR A 6 -1.06 8.26 2.61
C THR A 6 0.33 7.89 2.11
N ALA A 7 1.28 7.63 3.01
CA ALA A 7 2.64 7.23 2.63
C ALA A 7 2.64 5.91 1.83
N LEU A 8 1.84 4.93 2.23
CA LEU A 8 1.67 3.69 1.48
C LEU A 8 1.08 3.93 0.08
N LEU A 9 0.06 4.79 -0.03
CA LEU A 9 -0.56 5.12 -1.32
C LEU A 9 0.45 5.77 -2.28
N LEU A 10 1.21 6.76 -1.80
CA LEU A 10 2.19 7.48 -2.61
C LEU A 10 3.32 6.58 -3.07
N TRP A 11 3.81 5.72 -2.19
CA TRP A 11 4.85 4.74 -2.55
C TRP A 11 4.36 3.76 -3.63
N LEU A 12 3.13 3.24 -3.51
CA LEU A 12 2.53 2.37 -4.54
C LEU A 12 2.28 3.12 -5.86
N TYR A 13 2.01 4.42 -5.78
CA TYR A 13 1.82 5.28 -6.96
C TYR A 13 3.15 5.54 -7.69
N GLU A 14 4.23 5.82 -6.97
CA GLU A 14 5.56 5.98 -7.56
C GLU A 14 6.00 4.72 -8.30
N ASP A 15 5.79 3.54 -7.70
CA ASP A 15 6.04 2.24 -8.33
C ASP A 15 5.18 2.06 -9.60
N HIS A 16 3.89 2.44 -9.55
CA HIS A 16 3.02 2.44 -10.73
C HIS A 16 3.53 3.34 -11.86
N VAL A 17 3.96 4.56 -11.56
CA VAL A 17 4.52 5.51 -12.54
C VAL A 17 5.80 4.97 -13.17
N ASN A 18 6.64 4.30 -12.38
CA ASN A 18 7.88 3.68 -12.85
C ASN A 18 7.66 2.34 -13.57
N GLY A 19 6.41 1.86 -13.69
CA GLY A 19 6.08 0.57 -14.30
C GLY A 19 6.56 -0.65 -13.49
N VAL A 20 6.91 -0.44 -12.22
CA VAL A 20 7.31 -1.48 -11.27
C VAL A 20 6.07 -1.87 -10.47
N TYR A 21 5.63 -3.13 -10.55
CA TYR A 21 4.49 -3.59 -9.74
C TYR A 21 5.02 -4.42 -8.57
N PRO A 22 5.17 -3.82 -7.38
CA PRO A 22 5.71 -4.50 -6.22
C PRO A 22 4.75 -5.60 -5.78
N GLN A 23 5.18 -6.86 -5.88
CA GLN A 23 4.40 -7.97 -5.36
C GLN A 23 4.49 -8.08 -3.83
N LYS A 24 5.46 -7.39 -3.20
CA LYS A 24 5.73 -7.39 -1.77
C LYS A 24 6.28 -6.02 -1.35
N VAL A 25 5.83 -5.52 -0.20
CA VAL A 25 6.35 -4.31 0.44
C VAL A 25 6.86 -4.67 1.82
N ASN A 26 8.09 -4.26 2.14
CA ASN A 26 8.59 -4.37 3.51
C ASN A 26 8.17 -3.14 4.30
N ALA A 27 7.70 -3.33 5.53
CA ALA A 27 7.18 -2.21 6.34
C ALA A 27 8.29 -1.20 6.71
N GLU A 28 9.52 -1.70 6.83
CA GLU A 28 10.71 -0.90 7.14
C GLU A 28 11.06 0.12 6.05
N ASP A 29 10.81 -0.21 4.77
CA ASP A 29 11.05 0.69 3.63
C ASP A 29 10.17 1.95 3.72
N LEU A 30 9.03 1.84 4.40
CA LEU A 30 8.08 2.92 4.63
C LEU A 30 8.23 3.56 6.03
N GLY A 31 9.23 3.15 6.82
CA GLY A 31 9.38 3.59 8.20
C GLY A 31 8.22 3.19 9.10
N MET A 32 7.52 2.11 8.77
CA MET A 32 6.34 1.63 9.49
C MET A 32 6.62 0.31 10.22
N SER A 33 5.92 0.09 11.34
CA SER A 33 5.76 -1.26 11.85
C SER A 33 4.86 -2.08 10.94
N ARG A 34 5.01 -3.40 10.97
CA ARG A 34 4.15 -4.33 10.23
C ARG A 34 2.65 -4.15 10.54
N LYS A 35 2.30 -3.81 11.78
CA LYS A 35 0.91 -3.53 12.17
C LYS A 35 0.37 -2.26 11.50
N GLU A 36 1.20 -1.23 11.40
CA GLU A 36 0.84 0.02 10.72
C GLU A 36 0.67 -0.19 9.22
N LEU A 37 1.57 -0.94 8.56
CA LEU A 37 1.43 -1.27 7.14
C LEU A 37 0.13 -2.04 6.86
N ILE A 38 -0.20 -3.04 7.69
CA ILE A 38 -1.45 -3.79 7.54
C ILE A 38 -2.66 -2.89 7.75
N ARG A 39 -2.62 -1.98 8.73
CA ARG A 39 -3.70 -1.02 8.98
C ARG A 39 -3.87 -0.07 7.80
N ALA A 40 -2.77 0.45 7.27
CA ALA A 40 -2.75 1.34 6.11
C ALA A 40 -3.39 0.65 4.89
N GLY A 41 -2.97 -0.58 4.57
CA GLY A 41 -3.54 -1.33 3.46
C GLY A 41 -5.05 -1.63 3.62
N LYS A 42 -5.52 -1.90 4.85
CA LYS A 42 -6.96 -2.05 5.13
C LYS A 42 -7.73 -0.75 4.89
N VAL A 43 -7.19 0.38 5.33
CA VAL A 43 -7.81 1.70 5.09
C VAL A 43 -7.89 2.01 3.59
N LEU A 44 -6.83 1.71 2.83
CA LEU A 44 -6.85 1.88 1.37
C LEU A 44 -7.87 0.96 0.69
N LYS A 45 -8.04 -0.27 1.19
CA LYS A 45 -9.07 -1.21 0.73
C LYS A 45 -10.47 -0.67 0.98
N GLU A 46 -10.75 -0.21 2.19
CA GLU A 46 -12.05 0.37 2.58
C GLU A 46 -12.41 1.61 1.76
N GLN A 47 -11.42 2.41 1.36
CA GLN A 47 -11.62 3.59 0.49
C GLN A 47 -11.80 3.23 -1.00
N GLY A 48 -11.65 1.95 -1.35
CA GLY A 48 -11.68 1.48 -2.74
C GLY A 48 -10.43 1.83 -3.54
N PHE A 49 -9.33 2.17 -2.87
CA PHE A 49 -8.07 2.51 -3.52
C PHE A 49 -7.21 1.28 -3.83
N LEU A 50 -7.28 0.28 -2.95
CA LEU A 50 -6.54 -0.97 -3.09
C LEU A 50 -7.44 -2.19 -2.76
N PRO A 51 -8.42 -2.52 -3.62
CA PRO A 51 -9.45 -3.53 -3.33
C PRO A 51 -8.87 -4.94 -3.15
N GLU A 52 -7.79 -5.24 -3.85
CA GLU A 52 -7.11 -6.54 -3.85
C GLU A 52 -6.15 -6.72 -2.65
N PHE A 53 -6.02 -5.70 -1.79
CA PHE A 53 -5.16 -5.78 -0.62
C PHE A 53 -5.51 -7.02 0.23
N ASN A 54 -4.48 -7.80 0.54
CA ASN A 54 -4.59 -8.95 1.41
C ASN A 54 -3.34 -9.09 2.29
N ALA A 55 -3.53 -9.46 3.55
CA ALA A 55 -2.45 -9.70 4.49
C ALA A 55 -2.69 -11.05 5.17
N SER A 56 -2.05 -12.11 4.66
CA SER A 56 -2.15 -13.46 5.22
C SER A 56 -0.93 -13.75 6.10
N ALA A 57 -1.13 -14.46 7.21
CA ALA A 57 -0.04 -15.04 7.96
C ALA A 57 0.31 -16.38 7.33
N GLN A 58 1.50 -16.53 6.75
CA GLN A 58 1.95 -17.85 6.32
C GLN A 58 3.44 -18.02 6.57
N GLY A 59 3.73 -18.86 7.56
CA GLY A 59 5.07 -19.30 7.93
C GLY A 59 5.13 -19.66 9.41
N SER A 60 5.84 -20.76 9.72
CA SER A 60 6.23 -21.20 11.07
C SER A 60 6.93 -20.09 11.87
N ASP A 61 7.44 -19.08 11.17
CA ASP A 61 8.24 -17.97 11.68
C ASP A 61 7.39 -16.70 11.98
N GLY A 62 6.07 -16.77 11.78
CA GLY A 62 5.14 -15.66 12.06
C GLY A 62 5.16 -14.51 11.05
N ASN A 63 5.90 -14.64 9.95
CA ASN A 63 5.94 -13.63 8.90
C ASN A 63 4.63 -13.62 8.09
N LYS A 64 4.00 -12.44 8.01
CA LYS A 64 2.80 -12.22 7.21
C LYS A 64 3.20 -11.84 5.79
N ILE A 65 2.66 -12.55 4.80
CA ILE A 65 2.75 -12.17 3.40
C ILE A 65 1.72 -11.07 3.19
N ILE A 66 2.19 -9.90 2.77
CA ILE A 66 1.32 -8.77 2.43
C ILE A 66 1.33 -8.64 0.90
N PHE A 67 0.18 -8.92 0.30
CA PHE A 67 -0.03 -8.79 -1.13
C PHE A 67 -0.74 -7.48 -1.43
N PHE A 68 -0.13 -6.70 -2.33
CA PHE A 68 -0.68 -5.47 -2.86
C PHE A 68 -1.09 -5.76 -4.30
N GLY A 69 -2.38 -5.57 -4.62
CA GLY A 69 -2.84 -5.63 -6.00
C GLY A 69 -2.72 -4.27 -6.69
N LYS A 70 -3.45 -4.07 -7.78
CA LYS A 70 -3.39 -2.81 -8.52
C LYS A 70 -4.12 -1.68 -7.80
N LEU A 71 -3.54 -0.48 -7.85
CA LEU A 71 -4.26 0.75 -7.51
C LEU A 71 -5.43 0.94 -8.48
N THR A 72 -6.55 1.42 -7.96
CA THR A 72 -7.69 1.82 -8.81
C THR A 72 -7.43 3.18 -9.45
N ASP A 73 -8.13 3.49 -10.55
CA ASP A 73 -8.05 4.80 -11.21
C ASP A 73 -8.30 5.95 -10.24
N LYS A 74 -9.27 5.76 -9.31
CA LYS A 74 -9.57 6.71 -8.24
C LYS A 74 -8.37 6.94 -7.31
N ALA A 75 -7.61 5.90 -6.99
CA ALA A 75 -6.41 6.00 -6.16
C ALA A 75 -5.29 6.76 -6.88
N ILE A 76 -5.12 6.50 -8.18
CA ILE A 76 -4.15 7.16 -9.06
C ILE A 76 -4.48 8.65 -9.18
N GLU A 77 -5.73 9.00 -9.47
CA GLU A 77 -6.18 10.40 -9.52
C GLU A 77 -6.01 11.12 -8.18
N TYR A 78 -6.24 10.42 -7.07
CA TYR A 78 -6.02 10.98 -5.75
C TYR A 78 -4.54 11.24 -5.48
N ALA A 79 -3.66 10.28 -5.81
CA ALA A 79 -2.22 10.39 -5.58
C ALA A 79 -1.57 11.47 -6.46
N LYS A 80 -2.00 11.64 -7.71
CA LYS A 80 -1.52 12.69 -8.61
C LYS A 80 -1.59 14.09 -8.03
N LYS A 81 -2.63 14.39 -7.25
CA LYS A 81 -2.81 15.70 -6.60
C LYS A 81 -1.70 16.04 -5.59
N PHE A 82 -0.94 15.06 -5.13
CA PHE A 82 0.18 15.25 -4.20
C PHE A 82 1.53 15.34 -4.91
N ASP A 83 1.58 15.02 -6.20
CA ASP A 83 2.79 15.11 -7.04
C ASP A 83 2.87 16.45 -7.78
N GLU A 84 1.72 17.13 -7.93
CA GLU A 84 1.59 18.47 -8.55
C GLU A 84 1.72 19.63 -7.54
N ASP A 85 1.84 19.35 -6.24
CA ASP A 85 2.06 20.31 -5.14
C ASP A 85 3.55 20.36 -4.71
#